data_AF-A0A2P2KIR4-F1
#
_entry.id   AF-A0A2P2KIR4-F1
#
_cell.length_a   1.000
_cell.length_b   1.000
_cell.length_c   1.000
_cell.angle_alpha   90.00
_cell.angle_beta   90.00
_cell.angle_gamma   90.00
#
_symmetry.space_group_name_H-M   'P 1'
#
loop_
_entity.id
_entity.type
_entity.pdbx_description
1 polymer ?
#
loop_
_entity_poly.entity_id
_entity_poly.type
_entity_poly.pdbx_seq_one_letter_code
_entity_poly.pdbx_strand_id
1 'polypeptide(L)'
;MMTAHLLPNEENVKRGDDDNFSLAFARIENHYFVKKGFFSSDSFLLDNVDKIRHIKATIVQGRYDVCCPMMSAWDLHKAWPEAEFKIVPDAGHSANEPGIAAELVAANEKLKNIIKNGS
;
A
#
# COMPACT_ATOMS: atom_id res chain seq x y z
N MET A 1 0.70 11.99 8.77
CA MET A 1 2.01 11.58 8.21
C MET A 1 3.02 11.08 9.24
N MET A 2 3.00 11.57 10.50
CA MET A 2 3.93 11.13 11.55
C MET A 2 3.93 9.62 11.83
N THR A 3 2.79 8.94 11.68
CA THR A 3 2.62 7.52 11.97
C THR A 3 2.89 6.59 10.79
N ALA A 4 3.43 7.13 9.68
CA ALA A 4 3.68 6.33 8.49
C ALA A 4 4.91 5.43 8.63
N HIS A 5 5.87 5.77 9.48
CA HIS A 5 7.03 4.91 9.78
C HIS A 5 6.83 4.23 11.12
N LEU A 6 7.45 3.06 11.30
CA LEU A 6 7.48 2.33 12.56
C LEU A 6 8.14 3.18 13.66
N LEU A 7 9.26 3.82 13.32
CA LEU A 7 9.92 4.80 14.17
C LEU A 7 9.65 6.21 13.64
N PRO A 8 9.51 7.22 14.51
CA PRO A 8 9.30 8.60 14.07
C PRO A 8 10.36 9.06 13.07
N ASN A 9 9.90 9.69 11.99
CA ASN A 9 10.75 10.23 10.94
C ASN A 9 10.61 11.76 10.91
N GLU A 10 11.69 12.47 11.23
CA GLU A 10 11.69 13.92 11.37
C GLU A 10 11.35 14.67 10.08
N GLU A 11 11.72 14.13 8.91
CA GLU A 11 11.41 14.77 7.63
C GLU A 11 9.90 14.76 7.36
N ASN A 12 9.23 13.65 7.67
CA ASN A 12 7.78 13.55 7.55
C ASN A 12 7.04 14.39 8.57
N VAL A 13 7.59 14.56 9.78
CA VAL A 13 7.09 15.51 10.78
C VAL A 13 7.14 16.92 10.20
N LYS A 14 8.32 17.36 9.75
CA LYS A 14 8.53 18.70 9.18
C LYS A 14 7.63 18.97 7.97
N ARG A 15 7.43 17.97 7.10
CA ARG A 15 6.52 18.11 5.95
C ARG A 15 5.06 18.33 6.38
N GLY A 16 4.66 17.71 7.50
CA GLY A 16 3.32 17.89 8.07
C GLY A 16 3.08 19.27 8.68
N ASP A 17 4.15 20.01 9.02
CA ASP A 17 4.06 21.35 9.60
C ASP A 17 3.81 22.46 8.55
N ASP A 18 3.85 22.13 7.25
CA ASP A 18 3.45 23.07 6.19
C ASP A 18 1.91 23.10 6.06
N ASP A 19 1.30 24.19 6.52
CA ASP A 19 -0.14 24.42 6.48
C ASP A 19 -0.75 24.30 5.08
N ASN A 20 -0.06 24.77 4.04
CA ASN A 20 -0.60 24.72 2.67
C ASN A 20 -0.66 23.28 2.18
N PHE A 21 0.42 22.53 2.42
CA PHE A 21 0.48 21.11 2.10
C PHE A 21 -0.58 20.32 2.89
N SER A 22 -0.62 20.51 4.21
CA SER A 22 -1.52 19.80 5.11
C SER A 22 -2.99 20.08 4.82
N LEU A 23 -3.36 21.34 4.53
CA LEU A 23 -4.73 21.68 4.16
C LEU A 23 -5.15 21.06 2.82
N ALA A 24 -4.28 21.12 1.80
CA ALA A 24 -4.58 20.53 0.50
C ALA A 24 -4.71 19.00 0.60
N PHE A 25 -3.78 18.35 1.29
CA PHE A 25 -3.77 16.91 1.56
C PHE A 25 -5.03 16.48 2.30
N ALA A 26 -5.33 17.12 3.43
CA ALA A 26 -6.49 16.78 4.26
C ALA A 26 -7.82 16.96 3.51
N ARG A 27 -7.97 18.01 2.68
CA ARG A 27 -9.20 18.22 1.91
C ARG A 27 -9.44 17.10 0.90
N ILE A 28 -8.40 16.67 0.20
CA ILE A 28 -8.52 15.64 -0.83
C ILE A 28 -8.78 14.28 -0.16
N GLU A 29 -7.99 13.89 0.84
CA GLU A 29 -8.19 12.64 1.56
C GLU A 29 -9.59 12.56 2.19
N ASN A 30 -9.97 13.60 2.95
CA ASN A 30 -11.28 13.64 3.60
C ASN A 30 -12.41 13.51 2.57
N HIS A 31 -12.31 14.19 1.42
CA HIS A 31 -13.32 14.11 0.37
C HIS A 31 -13.54 12.66 -0.12
N TYR A 32 -12.48 11.90 -0.36
CA TYR A 32 -12.60 10.50 -0.77
C TYR A 32 -13.08 9.60 0.38
N PHE A 33 -12.64 9.85 1.61
CA PHE A 33 -13.07 9.07 2.77
C PHE A 33 -14.56 9.23 3.08
N VAL A 34 -15.07 10.47 3.13
CA VAL A 34 -16.50 10.73 3.40
C VAL A 34 -17.40 10.24 2.26
N LYS A 35 -16.86 10.11 1.05
CA LYS A 35 -17.54 9.55 -0.11
C LYS A 35 -17.32 8.04 -0.28
N LYS A 36 -16.65 7.37 0.67
CA LYS A 36 -16.39 5.92 0.65
C LYS A 36 -15.74 5.47 -0.67
N GLY A 37 -14.79 6.27 -1.16
CA GLY A 37 -14.11 6.01 -2.43
C GLY A 37 -15.01 6.05 -3.68
N PHE A 38 -16.24 6.56 -3.57
CA PHE A 38 -17.27 6.55 -4.61
C PHE A 38 -17.66 5.14 -5.09
N PHE A 39 -17.42 4.12 -4.27
CA PHE A 39 -17.82 2.75 -4.56
C PHE A 39 -19.26 2.48 -4.12
N SER A 40 -19.89 1.49 -4.76
CA SER A 40 -21.25 1.07 -4.42
C SER A 40 -21.32 0.28 -3.11
N SER A 41 -20.20 -0.26 -2.63
CA SER A 41 -20.09 -1.03 -1.38
C SER A 41 -18.70 -0.87 -0.75
N ASP A 42 -18.60 -1.12 0.56
CA ASP A 42 -17.32 -1.04 1.29
C ASP A 42 -16.34 -2.17 0.87
N SER A 43 -16.86 -3.32 0.40
CA SER A 43 -16.08 -4.49 -0.08
C SER A 43 -15.79 -4.47 -1.59
N PHE A 44 -16.19 -3.42 -2.31
CA PHE A 44 -16.23 -3.40 -3.78
C PHE A 44 -14.95 -3.91 -4.46
N LEU A 45 -13.77 -3.52 -3.96
CA LEU A 45 -12.49 -3.94 -4.53
C LEU A 45 -12.23 -5.45 -4.38
N LEU A 46 -12.53 -6.02 -3.20
CA LEU A 46 -12.38 -7.46 -2.94
C LEU A 46 -13.40 -8.25 -3.77
N ASP A 47 -14.64 -7.78 -3.84
CA ASP A 47 -15.72 -8.42 -4.62
C ASP A 47 -15.42 -8.47 -6.13
N ASN A 48 -14.52 -7.61 -6.61
CA ASN A 48 -14.19 -7.48 -8.02
C ASN A 48 -12.76 -7.96 -8.36
N VAL A 49 -12.04 -8.56 -7.41
CA VAL A 49 -10.64 -8.92 -7.60
C VAL A 49 -10.43 -9.94 -8.71
N ASP A 50 -11.40 -10.83 -8.96
CA ASP A 50 -11.34 -11.84 -10.03
C ASP A 50 -11.06 -11.23 -11.41
N LYS A 51 -11.47 -9.98 -11.63
CA LYS A 51 -11.22 -9.25 -12.88
C LYS A 51 -9.73 -9.03 -13.15
N ILE A 52 -8.88 -9.05 -12.12
CA ILE A 52 -7.45 -8.75 -12.23
C ILE A 52 -6.55 -9.91 -11.81
N ARG A 53 -7.10 -11.05 -11.35
CA ARG A 53 -6.30 -12.18 -10.82
C ARG A 53 -5.26 -12.75 -11.79
N HIS A 54 -5.49 -12.60 -13.09
CA HIS A 54 -4.57 -13.00 -14.15
C HIS A 54 -3.30 -12.14 -14.23
N ILE A 55 -3.29 -10.95 -13.60
CA ILE A 55 -2.15 -10.04 -13.55
C ILE A 55 -1.14 -10.55 -12.51
N LYS A 56 0.14 -10.57 -12.86
CA LYS A 56 1.21 -10.89 -11.91
C LYS A 56 1.37 -9.75 -10.91
N ALA A 57 1.17 -10.04 -9.64
CA ALA A 57 1.19 -9.05 -8.56
C ALA A 57 2.03 -9.51 -7.37
N THR A 58 2.52 -8.54 -6.61
CA THR A 58 3.17 -8.73 -5.31
C THR A 58 2.61 -7.71 -4.34
N ILE A 59 2.09 -8.17 -3.22
CA ILE A 59 1.54 -7.37 -2.13
C ILE A 59 2.62 -7.28 -1.06
N VAL A 60 3.14 -6.07 -0.81
CA VAL A 60 4.14 -5.79 0.22
C VAL A 60 3.48 -4.97 1.33
N GLN A 61 3.53 -5.47 2.57
CA GLN A 61 2.85 -4.84 3.71
C GLN A 61 3.75 -4.80 4.94
N GLY A 62 3.82 -3.66 5.63
CA GLY A 62 4.46 -3.55 6.93
C GLY A 62 3.62 -4.20 8.03
N ARG A 63 4.25 -5.00 8.89
CA ARG A 63 3.58 -5.68 10.01
C ARG A 63 2.93 -4.69 10.98
N TYR A 64 3.54 -3.52 11.16
CA TYR A 64 3.12 -2.48 12.09
C TYR A 64 2.56 -1.25 11.36
N ASP A 65 2.03 -1.42 10.16
CA ASP A 65 1.26 -0.37 9.49
C ASP A 65 -0.02 -0.05 10.28
N VAL A 66 -0.03 1.13 10.90
CA VAL A 66 -1.18 1.64 11.67
C VAL A 66 -2.09 2.56 10.85
N CYS A 67 -1.68 2.93 9.63
CA CYS A 67 -2.48 3.73 8.71
C CYS A 67 -3.45 2.84 7.92
N CYS A 68 -2.95 1.71 7.43
CA CYS A 68 -3.69 0.69 6.70
C CYS A 68 -3.38 -0.67 7.36
N PRO A 69 -4.18 -1.09 8.36
CA PRO A 69 -3.90 -2.29 9.13
C PRO A 69 -3.69 -3.52 8.23
N MET A 70 -2.76 -4.39 8.65
CA MET A 70 -2.35 -5.61 7.91
C MET A 70 -3.55 -6.47 7.46
N MET A 71 -4.66 -6.46 8.21
CA MET A 71 -5.89 -7.18 7.88
C MET A 71 -6.35 -6.95 6.43
N SER A 72 -6.28 -5.71 5.92
CA SER A 72 -6.68 -5.40 4.54
C SER A 72 -5.80 -6.12 3.51
N ALA A 73 -4.47 -6.15 3.73
CA ALA A 73 -3.54 -6.85 2.85
C ALA A 73 -3.71 -8.38 2.92
N TRP A 74 -4.02 -8.91 4.12
CA TRP A 74 -4.34 -10.32 4.31
C TRP A 74 -5.63 -10.72 3.60
N ASP A 75 -6.67 -9.91 3.70
CA ASP A 75 -7.94 -10.15 3.03
C ASP A 75 -7.79 -10.10 1.51
N LEU A 76 -7.00 -9.16 0.99
CA LEU A 76 -6.64 -9.13 -0.43
C LEU A 76 -5.86 -10.38 -0.86
N HIS A 77 -4.87 -10.83 -0.09
CA HIS A 77 -4.11 -12.04 -0.41
C HIS A 77 -5.00 -13.30 -0.42
N LYS A 78 -5.94 -13.42 0.52
CA LYS A 78 -6.92 -14.53 0.50
C LYS A 78 -7.81 -14.50 -0.75
N ALA A 79 -8.23 -13.31 -1.18
CA ALA A 79 -9.08 -13.14 -2.36
C ALA A 79 -8.30 -13.23 -3.69
N TRP A 80 -7.00 -12.93 -3.67
CA TRP A 80 -6.07 -12.97 -4.80
C TRP A 80 -4.88 -13.91 -4.51
N PRO A 81 -5.10 -15.23 -4.45
CA PRO A 81 -4.08 -16.20 -4.06
C PRO A 81 -2.91 -16.30 -5.04
N GLU A 82 -3.06 -15.84 -6.29
CA GLU A 82 -1.99 -15.77 -7.29
C GLU A 82 -0.95 -14.69 -7.00
N ALA A 83 -1.30 -13.67 -6.20
CA ALA A 83 -0.37 -12.61 -5.82
C ALA A 83 0.64 -13.11 -4.78
N GLU A 84 1.91 -12.82 -4.99
CA GLU A 84 2.92 -13.02 -3.94
C GLU A 84 2.60 -12.11 -2.75
N PHE A 85 2.75 -12.61 -1.53
CA PHE A 85 2.48 -11.82 -0.32
C PHE A 85 3.72 -11.73 0.57
N LYS A 86 4.16 -10.51 0.84
CA LYS A 86 5.36 -10.17 1.58
C LYS A 86 5.01 -9.29 2.77
N ILE A 87 5.31 -9.80 3.96
CA ILE A 87 5.16 -9.04 5.21
C ILE A 87 6.54 -8.64 5.69
N VAL A 88 6.75 -7.33 5.85
CA VAL A 88 7.99 -6.81 6.44
C VAL A 88 7.79 -6.70 7.95
N PRO A 89 8.54 -7.47 8.75
CA PRO A 89 8.25 -7.65 10.18
C PRO A 89 8.47 -6.38 11.01
N ASP A 90 9.35 -5.49 10.59
CA ASP A 90 9.83 -4.31 11.30
C ASP A 90 9.58 -3.01 10.51
N ALA A 91 8.42 -2.90 9.84
CA ALA A 91 8.06 -1.71 9.07
C ALA A 91 6.63 -1.22 9.34
N GLY A 92 6.44 0.10 9.17
CA GLY A 92 5.15 0.77 9.15
C GLY A 92 4.51 0.82 7.76
N HIS A 93 3.84 1.93 7.46
CA HIS A 93 3.10 2.19 6.22
C HIS A 93 3.97 2.64 5.04
N SER A 94 5.05 3.39 5.33
CA SER A 94 5.82 4.10 4.32
C SER A 94 6.52 3.14 3.36
N ALA A 95 6.38 3.39 2.06
CA ALA A 95 7.12 2.68 1.01
C ALA A 95 8.65 2.85 1.13
N ASN A 96 9.10 3.87 1.87
CA ASN A 96 10.51 4.17 2.09
C ASN A 96 11.08 3.50 3.36
N GLU A 97 10.30 2.70 4.09
CA GLU A 97 10.85 1.83 5.13
C GLU A 97 11.87 0.88 4.49
N PRO A 98 13.09 0.71 5.05
CA PRO A 98 14.16 -0.04 4.39
C PRO A 98 13.74 -1.43 3.92
N GLY A 99 13.00 -2.18 4.74
CA GLY A 99 12.49 -3.50 4.37
C GLY A 99 11.39 -3.46 3.31
N ILE A 100 10.50 -2.46 3.34
CA ILE A 100 9.45 -2.29 2.32
C ILE A 100 10.09 -1.94 0.97
N ALA A 101 11.01 -0.97 0.96
CA ALA A 101 11.72 -0.55 -0.23
C ALA A 101 12.51 -1.72 -0.85
N ALA A 102 13.17 -2.54 -0.03
CA ALA A 102 13.89 -3.72 -0.51
C ALA A 102 12.96 -4.74 -1.19
N GLU A 103 11.81 -5.05 -0.58
CA GLU A 103 10.83 -5.97 -1.17
C GLU A 103 10.18 -5.39 -2.45
N LEU A 104 9.92 -4.08 -2.50
CA LEU A 104 9.41 -3.41 -3.70
C LEU A 104 10.42 -3.47 -4.86
N VAL A 105 11.72 -3.25 -4.59
CA VAL A 105 12.79 -3.38 -5.59
C VAL A 105 12.90 -4.84 -6.05
N ALA A 106 12.87 -5.80 -5.13
CA ALA A 106 12.93 -7.22 -5.47
C ALA A 106 11.73 -7.65 -6.32
N ALA A 107 10.52 -7.18 -6.01
CA ALA A 107 9.32 -7.42 -6.81
C ALA A 107 9.47 -6.85 -8.23
N ASN A 108 9.95 -5.62 -8.37
CA ASN A 108 10.17 -5.00 -9.68
C ASN A 108 11.22 -5.74 -10.51
N GLU A 109 12.34 -6.19 -9.91
CA GLU A 109 13.34 -6.98 -10.63
C GLU A 109 12.81 -8.35 -11.11
N LYS A 110 11.87 -8.96 -10.37
CA LYS A 110 11.15 -10.15 -10.87
C LYS A 110 10.28 -9.81 -12.07
N LEU A 111 9.47 -8.75 -11.98
CA LEU A 111 8.54 -8.33 -13.03
C LEU A 111 9.26 -7.95 -14.33
N LYS A 112 10.44 -7.33 -14.23
CA LYS A 112 11.30 -6.97 -15.38
C LYS A 112 11.62 -8.13 -16.31
N ASN A 113 11.73 -9.35 -15.77
CA ASN A 113 12.06 -10.54 -16.57
C ASN A 113 10.83 -11.22 -17.19
N ILE A 114 9.60 -10.79 -16.84
CA ILE A 114 8.36 -11.38 -17.36
C ILE A 114 8.17 -11.05 -18.85
N ILE A 115 8.52 -9.84 -19.27
CA ILE A 115 8.40 -9.42 -20.68
C ILE A 115 9.41 -10.17 -21.57
N LYS A 116 10.58 -10.52 -21.01
CA LYS A 116 11.67 -11.18 -21.77
C LYS A 116 11.40 -12.66 -22.08
N ASN A 117 10.60 -13.34 -21.26
CA ASN A 117 10.33 -14.77 -21.40
C ASN A 117 9.01 -15.06 -22.16
N GLY A 118 8.36 -14.03 -22.70
CA GLY A 118 7.11 -14.13 -23.47
C GLY A 118 7.24 -13.70 -24.94
N SER A 119 8.47 -13.62 -25.48
CA SER A 119 8.77 -13.35 -26.89
C SER A 119 9.21 -14.62 -27.62
#